data_AF-A0A543EU74-F1
#
_entry.id   AF-A0A543EU74-F1
#
_cell.length_a   1.000
_cell.length_b   1.000
_cell.length_c   1.000
_cell.angle_alpha   90.00
_cell.angle_beta   90.00
_cell.angle_gamma   90.00
#
_symmetry.space_group_name_H-M   'P 1'
#
loop_
_entity.id
_entity.type
_entity.pdbx_description
1 polymer ?
#
loop_
_entity_poly.entity_id
_entity_poly.type
_entity_poly.pdbx_seq_one_letter_code
_entity_poly.pdbx_strand_id
1 'polypeptide(L)'
;MAIGDDGVLGGMPLVPGSLPAKDLDTEDNRSHDYIAGGPAFWKPGVVVPIAKGGTGAATPADARAALGAAPSDKVTKRSGFNDITLYWNGVRVNVNVDGFEVGTIPYSTDIGSAVAAAMAGYVAKSGDTMTGHLYLPNSVAASTGYTIAYINGDGRLSRGASSERYKDDITPIDPIDLGDIFPQLHTFVMNDDPGRMERVGYIAERLDESDDLRRFVIYQREPVYEDVLTDIFDEAGAVVGQRVVDRRVVGSTRSRDENGDPIPDSIDFIALLLAEVAQLHARDEQREMELEQLAARIEALEARA
;
A
#
# COMPACT_ATOMS: atom_id res chain seq x y z
N MET A 1 -40.88 68.04 14.46
CA MET A 1 -41.59 66.88 15.02
C MET A 1 -42.44 67.37 16.17
N ALA A 2 -43.74 67.11 16.11
CA ALA A 2 -44.59 67.26 17.28
C ALA A 2 -44.23 66.17 18.30
N ILE A 3 -44.49 66.44 19.58
CA ILE A 3 -44.33 65.42 20.64
C ILE A 3 -45.28 64.27 20.29
N GLY A 4 -44.74 63.07 20.09
CA GLY A 4 -45.53 61.86 19.79
C GLY A 4 -45.48 61.36 18.35
N ASP A 5 -44.82 62.04 17.41
CA ASP A 5 -44.71 61.60 16.01
C ASP A 5 -44.12 60.18 15.87
N ASP A 6 -43.09 59.86 16.66
CA ASP A 6 -42.48 58.52 16.70
C ASP A 6 -43.43 57.45 17.28
N GLY A 7 -44.28 57.85 18.25
CA GLY A 7 -45.30 56.99 18.82
C GLY A 7 -46.37 56.62 17.80
N VAL A 8 -46.82 57.59 17.01
CA VAL A 8 -47.78 57.38 15.91
C VAL A 8 -47.18 56.49 14.83
N LEU A 9 -45.93 56.71 14.42
CA LEU A 9 -45.21 55.83 13.49
C LEU A 9 -45.08 54.41 14.04
N GLY A 10 -44.95 54.27 15.36
CA GLY A 10 -44.95 53.00 16.07
C GLY A 10 -46.29 52.29 16.09
N GLY A 11 -47.41 52.98 15.79
CA GLY A 11 -48.78 52.46 15.90
C GLY A 11 -49.48 52.80 17.21
N MET A 12 -48.88 53.64 18.06
CA MET A 12 -49.47 54.09 19.31
C MET A 12 -50.50 55.20 19.05
N PRO A 13 -51.76 55.04 19.49
CA PRO A 13 -52.74 56.10 19.37
C PRO A 13 -52.37 57.28 20.29
N LEU A 14 -52.43 58.51 19.76
CA LEU A 14 -52.21 59.70 20.56
C LEU A 14 -53.40 59.98 21.48
N VAL A 15 -53.09 60.46 22.68
CA VAL A 15 -54.09 60.95 23.62
C VAL A 15 -54.78 62.19 23.03
N PRO A 16 -56.11 62.17 22.81
CA PRO A 16 -56.82 63.34 22.33
C PRO A 16 -56.77 64.46 23.38
N GLY A 17 -56.32 65.66 22.98
CA GLY A 17 -56.19 66.81 23.88
C GLY A 17 -57.50 67.37 24.46
N SER A 18 -58.65 66.80 24.07
CA SER A 18 -59.99 67.18 24.52
C SER A 18 -60.57 66.25 25.59
N LEU A 19 -59.83 65.24 26.06
CA LEU A 19 -60.33 64.31 27.05
C LEU A 19 -60.43 64.94 28.45
N PRO A 20 -61.50 64.65 29.22
CA PRO A 20 -61.59 64.99 30.64
C PRO A 20 -60.42 64.41 31.45
N ALA A 21 -59.95 65.15 32.46
CA ALA A 21 -58.81 64.73 33.30
C ALA A 21 -59.02 63.37 34.00
N LYS A 22 -60.27 62.98 34.27
CA LYS A 22 -60.61 61.68 34.88
C LYS A 22 -60.28 60.47 33.99
N ASP A 23 -60.05 60.68 32.69
CA ASP A 23 -59.75 59.62 31.74
C ASP A 23 -58.23 59.45 31.54
N LEU A 24 -57.39 60.26 32.21
CA LEU A 24 -55.93 60.19 32.14
C LEU A 24 -55.40 58.83 32.60
N ASP A 25 -55.92 58.27 33.69
CA ASP A 25 -55.51 56.96 34.20
C ASP A 25 -55.82 55.83 33.19
N THR A 26 -56.85 56.01 32.36
CA THR A 26 -57.20 55.04 31.31
C THR A 26 -56.18 55.08 30.17
N GLU A 27 -55.78 56.28 29.75
CA GLU A 27 -54.77 56.45 28.71
C GLU A 27 -53.36 56.07 29.20
N ASP A 28 -53.04 56.30 30.46
CA ASP A 28 -51.77 55.86 31.06
C ASP A 28 -51.68 54.33 31.11
N ASN A 29 -52.72 53.65 31.59
CA ASN A 29 -52.82 52.18 31.55
C ASN A 29 -52.75 51.64 30.11
N ARG A 30 -53.42 52.30 29.16
CA ARG A 30 -53.36 51.92 27.74
C ARG A 30 -51.94 52.07 27.18
N SER A 31 -51.21 53.10 27.58
CA SER A 31 -49.81 53.30 27.18
C SER A 31 -48.89 52.24 27.79
N HIS A 32 -49.08 51.91 29.07
CA HIS A 32 -48.34 50.85 29.74
C HIS A 32 -48.64 49.48 29.15
N ASP A 33 -49.90 49.17 28.82
CA ASP A 33 -50.29 47.94 28.13
C ASP A 33 -49.69 47.85 26.72
N TYR A 34 -49.61 48.98 26.00
CA TYR A 34 -48.97 49.04 24.69
C TYR A 34 -47.46 48.78 24.79
N ILE A 35 -46.78 49.38 25.77
CA ILE A 35 -45.35 49.17 26.02
C ILE A 35 -45.10 47.73 26.50
N ALA A 36 -45.92 47.20 27.40
CA ALA A 36 -45.81 45.85 27.95
C ALA A 36 -46.12 44.77 26.91
N GLY A 37 -47.09 45.02 26.02
CA GLY A 37 -47.40 44.15 24.89
C GLY A 37 -46.33 44.15 23.79
N GLY A 38 -45.47 45.17 23.82
CA GLY A 38 -44.39 45.41 22.87
C GLY A 38 -44.92 45.65 21.44
N PRO A 39 -44.06 46.15 20.54
CA PRO A 39 -44.37 46.12 19.12
C PRO A 39 -44.63 44.68 18.66
N ALA A 40 -45.48 44.49 17.65
CA ALA A 40 -45.82 43.15 17.14
C ALA A 40 -44.58 42.28 16.80
N PHE A 41 -43.46 42.91 16.45
CA PHE A 41 -42.19 42.27 16.12
C PHE A 41 -41.36 41.80 17.35
N TRP A 42 -41.80 42.07 18.59
CA TRP A 42 -41.17 41.52 19.82
C TRP A 42 -41.80 40.20 20.26
N LYS A 43 -42.88 39.77 19.61
CA LYS A 43 -43.53 38.50 19.90
C LYS A 43 -42.71 37.34 19.32
N PRO A 44 -42.46 36.26 20.09
CA PRO A 44 -41.81 35.06 19.56
C PRO A 44 -42.52 34.55 18.30
N GLY A 45 -41.75 34.26 17.25
CA GLY A 45 -42.27 33.76 15.96
C GLY A 45 -42.63 34.83 14.93
N VAL A 46 -42.53 36.12 15.25
CA VAL A 46 -42.70 37.21 14.27
C VAL A 46 -41.37 37.58 13.65
N VAL A 47 -41.34 37.64 12.32
CA VAL A 47 -40.15 38.04 11.55
C VAL A 47 -39.82 39.51 11.81
N VAL A 48 -38.61 39.78 12.31
CA VAL A 48 -38.08 41.15 12.43
C VAL A 48 -37.42 41.54 11.11
N PRO A 49 -37.90 42.58 10.39
CA PRO A 49 -37.31 43.01 9.13
C PRO A 49 -35.86 43.46 9.28
N ILE A 50 -35.04 43.27 8.23
CA ILE A 50 -33.63 43.68 8.19
C ILE A 50 -33.47 45.19 8.47
N ALA A 51 -34.37 46.01 7.91
CA ALA A 51 -34.37 47.46 8.13
C ALA A 51 -34.55 47.88 9.60
N LYS A 52 -34.99 46.96 10.47
CA LYS A 52 -35.14 47.18 11.93
C LYS A 52 -34.09 46.43 12.75
N GLY A 53 -33.00 45.96 12.12
CA GLY A 53 -31.93 45.21 12.78
C GLY A 53 -32.21 43.72 12.97
N GLY A 54 -33.26 43.17 12.35
CA GLY A 54 -33.53 41.74 12.35
C GLY A 54 -32.82 40.99 11.21
N THR A 55 -33.06 39.68 11.11
CA THR A 55 -32.55 38.85 10.00
C THR A 55 -33.53 38.73 8.84
N GLY A 56 -34.78 39.19 8.99
CA GLY A 56 -35.85 39.01 7.99
C GLY A 56 -36.31 37.56 7.82
N ALA A 57 -35.85 36.65 8.68
CA ALA A 57 -36.10 35.22 8.60
C ALA A 57 -37.19 34.73 9.57
N ALA A 58 -38.00 33.77 9.13
CA ALA A 58 -39.02 33.11 9.95
C ALA A 58 -38.51 31.86 10.68
N THR A 59 -37.35 31.33 10.27
CA THR A 59 -36.76 30.13 10.87
C THR A 59 -35.33 30.41 11.36
N PRO A 60 -34.82 29.65 12.36
CA PRO A 60 -33.43 29.76 12.79
C PRO A 60 -32.41 29.47 11.68
N ALA A 61 -32.75 28.57 10.74
CA ALA A 61 -31.88 28.21 9.62
C ALA A 61 -31.72 29.39 8.64
N ASP A 62 -32.83 30.01 8.26
CA ASP A 62 -32.83 31.18 7.37
C ASP A 62 -32.16 32.39 8.05
N ALA A 63 -32.31 32.53 9.38
CA ALA A 63 -31.65 33.58 10.14
C ALA A 63 -30.12 33.43 10.13
N ARG A 64 -29.61 32.20 10.26
CA ARG A 64 -28.17 31.91 10.14
C ARG A 64 -27.65 32.19 8.73
N ALA A 65 -28.41 31.79 7.72
CA ALA A 65 -28.05 32.05 6.32
C ALA A 65 -28.00 33.56 6.02
N ALA A 66 -28.97 34.34 6.50
CA ALA A 66 -29.00 35.79 6.36
C ALA A 66 -27.81 36.50 7.06
N LEU A 67 -27.27 35.92 8.13
CA LEU A 67 -26.07 36.40 8.82
C LEU A 67 -24.75 35.92 8.18
N GLY A 68 -24.82 35.15 7.09
CA GLY A 68 -23.64 34.57 6.42
C GLY A 68 -22.94 33.48 7.24
N ALA A 69 -23.61 32.91 8.26
CA ALA A 69 -23.05 31.83 9.05
C ALA A 69 -23.07 30.52 8.26
N ALA A 70 -21.94 29.81 8.24
CA ALA A 70 -21.85 28.50 7.61
C ALA A 70 -22.82 27.47 8.26
N PRO A 71 -23.26 26.45 7.51
CA PRO A 71 -24.02 25.32 8.03
C PRO A 71 -23.29 24.64 9.20
N SER A 72 -24.02 24.16 10.22
CA SER A 72 -23.41 23.57 11.43
C SER A 72 -22.71 22.23 11.21
N ASP A 73 -22.94 21.60 10.07
CA ASP A 73 -22.42 20.29 9.67
C ASP A 73 -21.13 20.37 8.83
N LYS A 74 -20.65 21.58 8.52
CA LYS A 74 -19.46 21.78 7.67
C LYS A 74 -18.45 22.73 8.31
N VAL A 75 -17.25 22.21 8.58
CA VAL A 75 -16.07 23.02 8.88
C VAL A 75 -15.25 23.12 7.60
N THR A 76 -15.39 24.23 6.89
CA THR A 76 -14.56 24.54 5.72
C THR A 76 -13.50 25.55 6.15
N LYS A 77 -12.23 25.13 6.20
CA LYS A 77 -11.11 26.05 6.37
C LYS A 77 -10.54 26.37 4.99
N ARG A 78 -10.90 27.53 4.45
CA ARG A 78 -10.21 28.10 3.27
C ARG A 78 -8.83 28.59 3.71
N SER A 79 -7.80 27.76 3.55
CA SER A 79 -6.44 28.29 3.38
C SER A 79 -6.20 28.40 1.87
N GLY A 80 -5.50 29.45 1.44
CA GLY A 80 -5.37 29.83 0.02
C GLY A 80 -4.60 28.87 -0.89
N PHE A 81 -4.55 27.58 -0.55
CA PHE A 81 -3.92 26.56 -1.38
C PHE A 81 -4.90 25.43 -1.72
N ASN A 82 -5.70 24.91 -0.76
CA ASN A 82 -6.66 23.82 -1.03
C ASN A 82 -7.98 24.00 -0.24
N ASP A 83 -9.12 23.65 -0.83
CA ASP A 83 -10.42 23.56 -0.15
C ASP A 83 -10.52 22.18 0.54
N ILE A 84 -10.21 22.13 1.84
CA ILE A 84 -10.39 20.93 2.66
C ILE A 84 -11.79 20.95 3.29
N THR A 85 -12.61 19.96 2.96
CA THR A 85 -13.94 19.75 3.55
C THR A 85 -13.96 18.47 4.36
N LEU A 86 -14.31 18.61 5.64
CA LEU A 86 -14.57 17.50 6.54
C LEU A 86 -16.08 17.45 6.80
N TYR A 87 -16.71 16.32 6.49
CA TYR A 87 -18.13 16.14 6.79
C TYR A 87 -18.43 14.70 7.22
N TRP A 88 -19.42 14.57 8.09
CA TRP A 88 -19.97 13.29 8.49
C TRP A 88 -21.10 12.91 7.53
N ASN A 89 -21.05 11.72 6.94
CA ASN A 89 -22.08 11.26 5.99
C ASN A 89 -23.17 10.37 6.63
N GLY A 90 -23.14 10.20 7.95
CA GLY A 90 -24.01 9.28 8.69
C GLY A 90 -23.30 8.02 9.19
N VAL A 91 -22.20 7.60 8.54
CA VAL A 91 -21.46 6.37 8.88
C VAL A 91 -19.96 6.61 9.03
N ARG A 92 -19.38 7.54 8.26
CA ARG A 92 -17.95 7.81 8.22
C ARG A 92 -17.66 9.31 8.16
N VAL A 93 -16.42 9.67 8.50
CA VAL A 93 -15.87 10.99 8.24
C VAL A 93 -15.27 10.98 6.83
N ASN A 94 -15.79 11.83 5.95
CA ASN A 94 -15.27 12.03 4.61
C ASN A 94 -14.34 13.25 4.60
N VAL A 95 -13.19 13.09 3.94
CA VAL A 95 -12.20 14.15 3.74
C VAL A 95 -12.10 14.43 2.24
N ASN A 96 -12.62 15.58 1.83
CA ASN A 96 -12.47 16.06 0.46
C ASN A 96 -11.39 17.13 0.43
N VAL A 97 -10.48 17.05 -0.55
CA VAL A 97 -9.49 18.08 -0.84
C VAL A 97 -9.65 18.45 -2.31
N ASP A 98 -9.99 19.70 -2.59
CA ASP A 98 -10.14 20.24 -3.95
C ASP A 98 -11.13 19.47 -4.84
N GLY A 99 -12.18 18.92 -4.22
CA GLY A 99 -13.22 18.17 -4.92
C GLY A 99 -12.88 16.71 -5.21
N PHE A 100 -11.68 16.23 -4.82
CA PHE A 100 -11.32 14.81 -4.85
C PHE A 100 -11.48 14.18 -3.45
N GLU A 101 -12.11 12.99 -3.40
CA GLU A 101 -12.14 12.17 -2.19
C GLU A 101 -10.75 11.53 -2.01
N VAL A 102 -9.96 12.06 -1.08
CA VAL A 102 -8.58 11.58 -0.84
C VAL A 102 -8.58 10.27 -0.04
N GLY A 103 -9.71 9.92 0.57
CA GLY A 103 -9.92 8.61 1.19
C GLY A 103 -11.04 8.62 2.23
N THR A 104 -11.56 7.43 2.50
CA THR A 104 -12.53 7.18 3.56
C THR A 104 -11.83 6.51 4.74
N ILE A 105 -11.83 7.12 5.94
CA ILE A 105 -11.27 6.50 7.14
C ILE A 105 -12.39 5.76 7.88
N PRO A 106 -12.35 4.41 7.95
CA PRO A 106 -13.48 3.64 8.48
C PRO A 106 -13.63 3.74 10.00
N TYR A 107 -12.54 3.93 10.77
CA TYR A 107 -12.59 4.07 12.24
C TYR A 107 -11.54 5.04 12.79
N SER A 108 -11.86 5.78 13.86
CA SER A 108 -10.94 6.75 14.51
C SER A 108 -9.76 6.08 15.21
N THR A 109 -9.89 4.82 15.63
CA THR A 109 -8.83 4.00 16.22
C THR A 109 -7.73 3.61 15.22
N ASP A 110 -8.04 3.65 13.92
CA ASP A 110 -7.09 3.28 12.86
C ASP A 110 -6.13 4.42 12.50
N ILE A 111 -6.44 5.67 12.88
CA ILE A 111 -5.55 6.81 12.58
C ILE A 111 -4.26 6.68 13.40
N GLY A 112 -4.35 6.34 14.68
CA GLY A 112 -3.17 6.19 15.54
C GLY A 112 -2.28 5.03 15.11
N SER A 113 -2.88 3.88 14.78
CA SER A 113 -2.14 2.67 14.38
C SER A 113 -1.60 2.75 12.95
N ALA A 114 -2.35 3.32 12.00
CA ALA A 114 -1.90 3.50 10.63
C ALA A 114 -0.80 4.56 10.52
N VAL A 115 -0.89 5.67 11.28
CA VAL A 115 0.18 6.68 11.34
C VAL A 115 1.42 6.10 12.01
N ALA A 116 1.27 5.36 13.12
CA ALA A 116 2.41 4.70 13.77
C ALA A 116 3.08 3.67 12.85
N ALA A 117 2.31 2.85 12.13
CA ALA A 117 2.83 1.87 11.18
C ALA A 117 3.52 2.53 9.97
N ALA A 118 2.93 3.61 9.43
CA ALA A 118 3.51 4.38 8.33
C ALA A 118 4.82 5.07 8.75
N MET A 119 4.91 5.54 10.00
CA MET A 119 6.12 6.16 10.55
C MET A 119 7.19 5.14 10.95
N ALA A 120 6.82 3.90 11.27
CA ALA A 120 7.75 2.87 11.72
C ALA A 120 8.50 2.14 10.58
N GLY A 121 8.09 2.34 9.32
CA GLY A 121 8.81 1.81 8.16
C GLY A 121 8.72 0.29 7.97
N TYR A 122 7.76 -0.38 8.61
CA TYR A 122 7.47 -1.81 8.41
C TYR A 122 5.97 -2.08 8.33
N VAL A 123 5.60 -3.17 7.66
CA VAL A 123 4.19 -3.61 7.57
C VAL A 123 3.78 -4.26 8.89
N ALA A 124 3.03 -3.53 9.70
CA ALA A 124 2.65 -3.90 11.06
C ALA A 124 1.23 -4.50 11.17
N LYS A 125 0.80 -5.35 10.24
CA LYS A 125 -0.54 -5.96 10.30
C LYS A 125 -0.48 -7.48 10.21
N SER A 126 -0.95 -8.14 11.28
CA SER A 126 -1.23 -9.57 11.29
C SER A 126 -2.59 -9.82 10.62
N GLY A 127 -2.66 -10.81 9.72
CA GLY A 127 -3.93 -11.34 9.18
C GLY A 127 -4.56 -10.58 8.01
N ASP A 128 -3.87 -9.63 7.38
CA ASP A 128 -4.36 -8.91 6.20
C ASP A 128 -3.67 -9.42 4.90
N THR A 129 -4.37 -9.33 3.77
CA THR A 129 -3.83 -9.67 2.45
C THR A 129 -3.26 -8.41 1.81
N MET A 130 -1.94 -8.32 1.69
CA MET A 130 -1.35 -7.25 0.88
C MET A 130 -1.72 -7.46 -0.59
N THR A 131 -2.37 -6.46 -1.19
CA THR A 131 -2.58 -6.37 -2.64
C THR A 131 -1.57 -5.38 -3.21
N GLY A 132 -0.83 -5.78 -4.25
CA GLY A 132 0.22 -4.97 -4.89
C GLY A 132 1.64 -5.51 -4.72
N HIS A 133 2.64 -4.71 -5.10
CA HIS A 133 4.06 -5.06 -5.01
C HIS A 133 4.67 -4.57 -3.69
N LEU A 134 5.43 -5.43 -3.00
CA LEU A 134 6.24 -5.05 -1.84
C LEU A 134 7.65 -4.70 -2.34
N TYR A 135 7.94 -3.41 -2.47
CA TYR A 135 9.29 -2.93 -2.80
C TYR A 135 10.11 -2.75 -1.53
N LEU A 136 11.16 -3.55 -1.38
CA LEU A 136 12.13 -3.44 -0.29
C LEU A 136 13.36 -2.69 -0.82
N PRO A 137 13.61 -1.42 -0.41
CA PRO A 137 14.61 -0.57 -1.04
C PRO A 137 16.07 -0.97 -0.76
N ASN A 138 16.31 -1.93 0.15
CA ASN A 138 17.62 -2.51 0.43
C ASN A 138 17.44 -3.94 0.97
N SER A 139 17.71 -4.96 0.15
CA SER A 139 17.83 -6.34 0.65
C SER A 139 19.23 -6.51 1.25
N VAL A 140 19.34 -6.41 2.57
CA VAL A 140 20.53 -6.89 3.29
C VAL A 140 20.51 -8.41 3.37
N ALA A 141 21.67 -9.05 3.31
CA ALA A 141 21.78 -10.51 3.44
C ALA A 141 21.12 -10.98 4.75
N ALA A 142 20.27 -12.00 4.64
CA ALA A 142 19.65 -12.63 5.80
C ALA A 142 20.75 -13.24 6.69
N SER A 143 20.92 -12.75 7.91
CA SER A 143 21.83 -13.34 8.91
C SER A 143 21.11 -14.41 9.73
N THR A 144 21.80 -14.99 10.73
CA THR A 144 21.23 -16.02 11.60
C THR A 144 19.96 -15.53 12.31
N GLY A 145 18.85 -16.27 12.17
CA GLY A 145 17.54 -15.95 12.77
C GLY A 145 16.48 -15.46 11.78
N TYR A 146 16.84 -15.24 10.52
CA TYR A 146 15.90 -14.88 9.45
C TYR A 146 15.48 -16.11 8.63
N THR A 147 14.24 -16.14 8.16
CA THR A 147 13.78 -17.12 7.16
C THR A 147 13.97 -16.54 5.77
N ILE A 148 14.73 -17.23 4.92
CA ILE A 148 14.87 -16.86 3.50
C ILE A 148 13.51 -17.05 2.84
N ALA A 149 12.98 -15.98 2.24
CA ALA A 149 11.78 -16.05 1.44
C ALA A 149 12.14 -15.83 -0.03
N TYR A 150 11.69 -16.74 -0.89
CA TYR A 150 11.93 -16.64 -2.32
C TYR A 150 10.98 -15.61 -2.91
N ILE A 151 11.52 -14.63 -3.62
CA ILE A 151 10.74 -13.72 -4.44
C ILE A 151 10.81 -14.26 -5.86
N ASN A 152 9.65 -14.64 -6.42
CA ASN A 152 9.54 -15.08 -7.80
C ASN A 152 9.98 -13.95 -8.76
N GLY A 153 10.26 -14.30 -10.02
CA GLY A 153 10.58 -13.31 -11.05
C GLY A 153 9.48 -12.26 -11.33
N ASP A 154 8.26 -12.47 -10.83
CA ASP A 154 7.13 -11.52 -10.88
C ASP A 154 7.01 -10.64 -9.61
N GLY A 155 7.98 -10.71 -8.69
CA GLY A 155 8.02 -9.92 -7.46
C GLY A 155 7.17 -10.47 -6.32
N ARG A 156 6.58 -11.66 -6.44
CA ARG A 156 5.76 -12.27 -5.37
C ARG A 156 6.59 -13.12 -4.42
N LEU A 157 6.30 -13.00 -3.13
CA LEU A 157 6.82 -13.91 -2.10
C LEU A 157 6.19 -15.29 -2.30
N SER A 158 7.01 -16.29 -2.61
CA SER A 158 6.57 -17.64 -2.89
C SER A 158 7.07 -18.60 -1.84
N ARG A 159 6.20 -19.55 -1.47
CA ARG A 159 6.60 -20.75 -0.73
C ARG A 159 6.98 -21.81 -1.75
N GLY A 160 8.20 -22.33 -1.66
CA GLY A 160 8.67 -23.40 -2.55
C GLY A 160 7.65 -24.54 -2.63
N ALA A 161 7.08 -24.75 -3.80
CA ALA A 161 6.08 -25.78 -4.03
C ALA A 161 6.76 -27.12 -4.30
N SER A 162 7.15 -27.84 -3.24
CA SER A 162 7.76 -29.18 -3.35
C SER A 162 6.70 -30.29 -3.46
N SER A 163 5.74 -30.14 -4.38
CA SER A 163 4.76 -31.19 -4.69
C SER A 163 4.99 -31.72 -6.08
N GLU A 164 4.91 -33.04 -6.24
CA GLU A 164 5.08 -33.74 -7.51
C GLU A 164 4.16 -33.18 -8.61
N ARG A 165 2.94 -32.75 -8.26
CA ARG A 165 1.97 -32.16 -9.21
C ARG A 165 2.43 -30.86 -9.89
N TYR A 166 3.50 -30.23 -9.40
CA TYR A 166 4.08 -29.01 -9.95
C TYR A 166 5.44 -29.27 -10.62
N LYS A 167 5.83 -30.54 -10.78
CA LYS A 167 7.10 -30.96 -11.35
C LYS A 167 6.82 -31.92 -12.50
N ASP A 168 7.52 -31.73 -13.60
CA ASP A 168 7.49 -32.62 -14.76
C ASP A 168 8.86 -33.33 -14.87
N ASP A 169 8.93 -34.39 -15.66
CA ASP A 169 10.17 -35.13 -15.99
C ASP A 169 11.02 -35.57 -14.78
N ILE A 170 10.36 -36.09 -13.74
CA ILE A 170 11.04 -36.57 -12.53
C ILE A 170 11.74 -37.90 -12.81
N THR A 171 13.05 -37.85 -12.98
CA THR A 171 13.89 -39.06 -13.13
C THR A 171 14.68 -39.32 -11.85
N PRO A 172 14.73 -40.57 -11.34
CA PRO A 172 15.66 -40.92 -10.27
C PRO A 172 17.10 -40.73 -10.76
N ILE A 173 17.97 -40.26 -9.88
CA ILE A 173 19.40 -40.06 -10.15
C ILE A 173 20.17 -40.92 -9.15
N ASP A 174 21.10 -41.73 -9.65
CA ASP A 174 22.12 -42.36 -8.80
C ASP A 174 23.12 -41.27 -8.37
N PRO A 175 23.31 -41.00 -7.07
CA PRO A 175 24.25 -40.00 -6.60
C PRO A 175 25.69 -40.20 -7.09
N ILE A 176 26.07 -41.43 -7.43
CA ILE A 176 27.41 -41.76 -7.91
C ILE A 176 27.62 -41.27 -9.35
N ASP A 177 26.57 -41.29 -10.17
CA ASP A 177 26.59 -40.83 -11.57
C ASP A 177 26.64 -39.31 -11.69
N LEU A 178 26.59 -38.57 -10.58
CA LEU A 178 26.69 -37.10 -10.57
C LEU A 178 28.08 -36.58 -10.93
N GLY A 179 29.11 -37.44 -10.94
CA GLY A 179 30.49 -37.04 -11.23
C GLY A 179 31.19 -36.37 -10.04
N ASP A 180 32.15 -35.47 -10.30
CA ASP A 180 32.85 -34.72 -9.26
C ASP A 180 32.11 -33.43 -8.92
N ILE A 181 31.17 -33.55 -7.97
CA ILE A 181 30.35 -32.43 -7.50
C ILE A 181 30.88 -31.76 -6.23
N PHE A 182 32.17 -31.96 -5.88
CA PHE A 182 32.79 -31.31 -4.73
C PHE A 182 33.68 -30.15 -5.19
N PRO A 183 33.13 -28.96 -5.45
CA PRO A 183 33.89 -27.83 -5.97
C PRO A 183 34.94 -27.36 -4.96
N GLN A 184 36.03 -26.80 -5.47
CA GLN A 184 37.03 -26.17 -4.63
C GLN A 184 36.47 -24.89 -3.97
N LEU A 185 36.70 -24.73 -2.67
CA LEU A 185 36.40 -23.48 -1.97
C LEU A 185 37.41 -22.40 -2.37
N HIS A 186 36.90 -21.20 -2.61
CA HIS A 186 37.72 -20.02 -2.90
C HIS A 186 37.57 -18.98 -1.80
N THR A 187 38.67 -18.30 -1.48
CA THR A 187 38.63 -17.06 -0.71
C THR A 187 38.48 -15.89 -1.66
N PHE A 188 37.53 -15.00 -1.40
CA PHE A 188 37.27 -13.82 -2.21
C PHE A 188 36.85 -12.62 -1.36
N VAL A 189 36.87 -11.44 -1.98
CA VAL A 189 36.41 -10.17 -1.40
C VAL A 189 35.42 -9.56 -2.38
N MET A 190 34.27 -9.09 -1.90
CA MET A 190 33.29 -8.44 -2.76
C MET A 190 33.79 -7.05 -3.20
N ASN A 191 33.60 -6.70 -4.47
CA ASN A 191 34.07 -5.44 -5.05
C ASN A 191 33.43 -4.20 -4.40
N ASP A 192 32.21 -4.34 -3.88
CA ASP A 192 31.42 -3.29 -3.25
C ASP A 192 31.56 -3.25 -1.72
N ASP A 193 32.32 -4.17 -1.12
CA ASP A 193 32.52 -4.22 0.32
C ASP A 193 33.60 -3.21 0.75
N PRO A 194 33.22 -2.09 1.42
CA PRO A 194 34.18 -1.07 1.84
C PRO A 194 35.19 -1.60 2.88
N GLY A 195 34.84 -2.66 3.61
CA GLY A 195 35.70 -3.31 4.59
C GLY A 195 36.65 -4.34 3.98
N ARG A 196 36.48 -4.67 2.69
CA ARG A 196 37.22 -5.72 1.98
C ARG A 196 37.32 -7.03 2.78
N MET A 197 36.23 -7.43 3.44
CA MET A 197 36.26 -8.64 4.28
C MET A 197 36.44 -9.87 3.40
N GLU A 198 37.43 -10.70 3.73
CA GLU A 198 37.62 -11.99 3.08
C GLU A 198 36.48 -12.94 3.45
N ARG A 199 35.94 -13.61 2.44
CA ARG A 199 34.88 -14.61 2.55
C ARG A 199 35.35 -15.89 1.87
N VAL A 200 34.82 -17.02 2.34
CA VAL A 200 35.07 -18.33 1.74
C VAL A 200 33.76 -18.82 1.13
N GLY A 201 33.80 -19.29 -0.11
CA GLY A 201 32.63 -19.82 -0.79
C GLY A 201 32.92 -20.30 -2.21
N TYR A 202 31.84 -20.56 -2.94
CA TYR A 202 31.87 -21.00 -4.33
C TYR A 202 31.66 -19.82 -5.29
N ILE A 203 32.20 -19.95 -6.50
CA ILE A 203 32.11 -18.94 -7.56
C ILE A 203 31.37 -19.58 -8.75
N ALA A 204 30.25 -18.98 -9.17
CA ALA A 204 29.35 -19.59 -10.16
C ALA A 204 30.06 -19.88 -11.49
N GLU A 205 30.93 -18.97 -11.92
CA GLU A 205 31.74 -19.10 -13.14
C GLU A 205 32.71 -20.28 -13.04
N ARG A 206 33.27 -20.56 -11.86
CA ARG A 206 34.15 -21.73 -11.66
C ARG A 206 33.37 -23.05 -11.70
N LEU A 207 32.13 -23.04 -11.24
CA LEU A 207 31.25 -24.21 -11.36
C LEU A 207 30.81 -24.44 -12.82
N ASP A 208 30.66 -23.38 -13.61
CA ASP A 208 30.30 -23.49 -15.04
C ASP A 208 31.41 -24.15 -15.89
N GLU A 209 32.67 -24.07 -15.44
CA GLU A 209 33.82 -24.70 -16.09
C GLU A 209 33.80 -26.25 -16.03
N SER A 210 33.01 -26.83 -15.11
CA SER A 210 32.90 -28.29 -14.93
C SER A 210 31.53 -28.80 -15.39
N ASP A 211 31.53 -29.79 -16.29
CA ASP A 211 30.29 -30.41 -16.79
C ASP A 211 29.43 -31.02 -15.67
N ASP A 212 30.05 -31.53 -14.61
CA ASP A 212 29.36 -32.15 -13.47
C ASP A 212 28.66 -31.10 -12.60
N LEU A 213 29.30 -29.95 -12.41
CA LEU A 213 28.84 -28.85 -11.55
C LEU A 213 27.90 -27.88 -12.25
N ARG A 214 27.97 -27.81 -13.58
CA ARG A 214 27.20 -26.86 -14.42
C ARG A 214 25.69 -26.89 -14.15
N ARG A 215 25.14 -28.05 -13.79
CA ARG A 215 23.71 -28.23 -13.48
C ARG A 215 23.24 -27.43 -12.26
N PHE A 216 24.15 -27.03 -11.37
CA PHE A 216 23.85 -26.25 -10.17
C PHE A 216 24.04 -24.74 -10.39
N VAL A 217 24.49 -24.33 -11.58
CA VAL A 217 24.66 -22.92 -11.93
C VAL A 217 23.33 -22.34 -12.39
N ILE A 218 22.95 -21.22 -11.77
CA ILE A 218 21.81 -20.41 -12.18
C ILE A 218 22.34 -19.31 -13.09
N TYR A 219 21.83 -19.26 -14.31
CA TYR A 219 22.23 -18.27 -15.31
C TYR A 219 21.33 -17.05 -15.28
N GLN A 220 21.91 -15.89 -15.61
CA GLN A 220 21.17 -14.66 -15.78
C GLN A 220 20.12 -14.84 -16.88
N ARG A 221 18.93 -14.28 -16.64
CA ARG A 221 17.81 -14.36 -17.57
C ARG A 221 17.41 -12.97 -18.04
N GLU A 222 17.34 -12.82 -19.35
CA GLU A 222 16.76 -11.65 -19.99
C GLU A 222 15.27 -11.89 -20.27
N PRO A 223 14.40 -10.94 -19.88
CA PRO A 223 13.00 -11.02 -20.26
C PRO A 223 12.86 -10.93 -21.78
N VAL A 224 12.13 -11.87 -22.35
CA VAL A 224 11.71 -11.81 -23.76
C VAL A 224 10.42 -11.00 -23.80
N TYR A 225 10.46 -9.90 -24.54
CA TYR A 225 9.31 -9.04 -24.76
C TYR A 225 8.63 -9.38 -26.08
N GLU A 226 7.31 -9.44 -26.05
CA GLU A 226 6.47 -9.36 -27.24
C GLU A 226 5.93 -7.93 -27.33
N ASP A 227 6.18 -7.28 -28.46
CA ASP A 227 5.62 -5.97 -28.76
C ASP A 227 4.11 -6.15 -29.02
N VAL A 228 3.28 -5.51 -28.20
CA VAL A 228 1.84 -5.44 -28.42
C VAL A 228 1.59 -4.32 -29.42
N LEU A 229 1.13 -4.69 -30.61
CA LEU A 229 0.88 -3.77 -31.72
C LEU A 229 -0.59 -3.31 -31.73
N THR A 230 -0.82 -2.04 -32.05
CA THR A 230 -2.15 -1.50 -32.41
C THR A 230 -2.10 -0.97 -33.83
N ASP A 231 -3.17 -1.18 -34.58
CA ASP A 231 -3.30 -0.65 -35.94
C ASP A 231 -3.43 0.88 -35.91
N ILE A 232 -2.76 1.55 -36.84
CA ILE A 232 -2.87 2.98 -37.10
C ILE A 232 -3.78 3.15 -38.31
N PHE A 233 -4.85 3.92 -38.15
CA PHE A 233 -5.83 4.18 -39.20
C PHE A 233 -5.61 5.57 -39.81
N ASP A 234 -5.79 5.70 -41.13
CA ASP A 234 -5.88 7.00 -41.79
C ASP A 234 -7.26 7.65 -41.60
N GLU A 235 -7.44 8.84 -42.17
CA GLU A 235 -8.71 9.58 -42.11
C GLU A 235 -9.88 8.84 -42.78
N ALA A 236 -9.59 7.89 -43.69
CA ALA A 236 -10.58 7.05 -44.35
C ALA A 236 -10.88 5.75 -43.57
N GLY A 237 -10.19 5.51 -42.45
CA GLY A 237 -10.32 4.31 -41.64
C GLY A 237 -9.55 3.09 -42.19
N ALA A 238 -8.63 3.28 -43.13
CA ALA A 238 -7.76 2.21 -43.62
C ALA A 238 -6.53 2.07 -42.72
N VAL A 239 -6.07 0.84 -42.47
CA VAL A 239 -4.85 0.58 -41.71
C VAL A 239 -3.65 1.01 -42.56
N VAL A 240 -2.88 1.99 -42.07
CA VAL A 240 -1.69 2.53 -42.75
C VAL A 240 -0.39 2.16 -42.05
N GLY A 241 -0.47 1.52 -40.88
CA GLY A 241 0.69 1.01 -40.16
C GLY A 241 0.30 0.38 -38.83
N GLN A 242 1.31 -0.03 -38.06
CA GLN A 242 1.15 -0.55 -36.71
C GLN A 242 2.09 0.20 -35.76
N ARG A 243 1.64 0.46 -34.54
CA ARG A 243 2.46 1.07 -33.48
C ARG A 243 2.55 0.12 -32.29
N VAL A 244 3.75 -0.01 -31.72
CA VAL A 244 3.93 -0.64 -30.41
C VAL A 244 3.22 0.23 -29.35
N VAL A 245 2.24 -0.33 -28.67
CA VAL A 245 1.51 0.34 -27.56
C VAL A 245 1.94 -0.16 -26.20
N ASP A 246 2.41 -1.40 -26.12
CA ASP A 246 2.90 -2.00 -24.89
C ASP A 246 3.99 -3.04 -25.21
N ARG A 247 4.82 -3.36 -24.23
CA ARG A 247 5.77 -4.48 -24.26
C ARG A 247 5.48 -5.41 -23.12
N ARG A 248 4.96 -6.59 -23.46
CA ARG A 248 4.65 -7.60 -22.45
C ARG A 248 5.77 -8.62 -22.36
N VAL A 249 6.17 -8.97 -21.14
CA VAL A 249 7.08 -10.11 -20.92
C VAL A 249 6.34 -11.40 -21.21
N VAL A 250 6.78 -12.13 -22.24
CA VAL A 250 6.20 -13.41 -22.66
C VAL A 250 7.03 -14.61 -22.23
N GLY A 251 8.27 -14.37 -21.82
CA GLY A 251 9.16 -15.40 -21.34
C GLY A 251 10.48 -14.83 -20.86
N SER A 252 11.46 -15.71 -20.72
CA SER A 252 12.83 -15.33 -20.46
C SER A 252 13.78 -16.24 -21.20
N THR A 253 14.88 -15.68 -21.71
CA THR A 253 15.99 -16.40 -22.32
C THR A 253 17.23 -16.21 -21.47
N ARG A 254 18.21 -17.10 -21.58
CA ARG A 254 19.50 -16.90 -20.89
C ARG A 254 20.21 -15.69 -21.52
N SER A 255 20.66 -14.77 -20.69
CA SER A 255 21.59 -13.71 -21.10
C SER A 255 22.87 -14.35 -21.61
N ARG A 256 23.45 -13.76 -22.66
CA ARG A 256 24.69 -14.24 -23.27
C ARG A 256 25.73 -13.13 -23.28
N ASP A 257 26.98 -13.50 -23.07
CA ASP A 257 28.11 -12.58 -23.15
C ASP A 257 28.43 -12.20 -24.61
N GLU A 258 29.51 -11.44 -24.82
CA GLU A 258 29.98 -11.04 -26.15
C GLU A 258 30.39 -12.21 -27.06
N ASN A 259 30.69 -13.38 -26.48
CA ASN A 259 31.04 -14.60 -27.20
C ASN A 259 29.82 -15.49 -27.48
N GLY A 260 28.66 -15.13 -26.91
CA GLY A 260 27.44 -15.90 -27.02
C GLY A 260 27.29 -16.96 -25.93
N ASP A 261 28.14 -17.00 -24.91
CA ASP A 261 28.08 -17.96 -23.82
C ASP A 261 27.10 -17.50 -22.73
N PRO A 262 26.33 -18.41 -22.09
CA PRO A 262 25.38 -18.02 -21.07
C PRO A 262 26.10 -17.46 -19.84
N ILE A 263 25.63 -16.34 -19.30
CA ILE A 263 26.28 -15.65 -18.17
C ILE A 263 25.84 -16.29 -16.84
N PRO A 264 26.76 -16.90 -16.05
CA PRO A 264 26.46 -17.37 -14.70
C PRO A 264 26.05 -16.19 -13.80
N ASP A 265 25.02 -16.36 -12.98
CA ASP A 265 24.50 -15.33 -12.06
C ASP A 265 24.62 -15.77 -10.61
N SER A 266 24.23 -17.01 -10.30
CA SER A 266 24.28 -17.56 -8.95
C SER A 266 24.39 -19.09 -8.95
N ILE A 267 24.38 -19.69 -7.77
CA ILE A 267 24.47 -21.15 -7.57
C ILE A 267 23.20 -21.60 -6.83
N ASP A 268 22.57 -22.69 -7.27
CA ASP A 268 21.56 -23.39 -6.48
C ASP A 268 22.23 -24.17 -5.34
N PHE A 269 22.61 -23.43 -4.29
CA PHE A 269 23.41 -23.95 -3.18
C PHE A 269 22.72 -25.08 -2.42
N ILE A 270 21.38 -25.03 -2.32
CA ILE A 270 20.62 -26.08 -1.61
C ILE A 270 20.62 -27.36 -2.43
N ALA A 271 20.40 -27.27 -3.75
CA ALA A 271 20.45 -28.44 -4.62
C ALA A 271 21.85 -29.07 -4.62
N LEU A 272 22.90 -28.25 -4.68
CA LEU A 272 24.29 -28.70 -4.60
C LEU A 272 24.57 -29.43 -3.27
N LEU A 273 24.22 -28.83 -2.14
CA LEU A 273 24.41 -29.46 -0.82
C LEU A 273 23.66 -30.78 -0.68
N LEU A 274 22.42 -30.86 -1.16
CA LEU A 274 21.64 -32.10 -1.12
C LEU A 274 22.30 -33.19 -1.98
N ALA A 275 22.83 -32.82 -3.14
CA ALA A 275 23.55 -33.72 -4.03
C ALA A 275 24.87 -34.21 -3.41
N GLU A 276 25.67 -33.29 -2.83
CA GLU A 276 26.93 -33.62 -2.14
C GLU A 276 26.68 -34.60 -0.99
N VAL A 277 25.66 -34.35 -0.15
CA VAL A 277 25.31 -35.24 0.97
C VAL A 277 24.85 -36.62 0.46
N ALA A 278 24.03 -36.67 -0.58
CA ALA A 278 23.59 -37.93 -1.18
C ALA A 278 24.78 -38.72 -1.74
N GLN A 279 25.73 -38.06 -2.39
CA GLN A 279 26.93 -38.71 -2.93
C GLN A 279 27.88 -39.17 -1.82
N LEU A 280 28.03 -38.42 -0.73
CA LEU A 280 28.79 -38.87 0.45
C LEU A 280 28.19 -40.13 1.05
N HIS A 281 26.86 -40.17 1.25
CA HIS A 281 26.19 -41.36 1.79
C HIS A 281 26.39 -42.58 0.87
N ALA A 282 26.24 -42.42 -0.44
CA ALA A 282 26.46 -43.51 -1.39
C ALA A 282 27.91 -44.03 -1.36
N ARG A 283 28.90 -43.13 -1.22
CA ARG A 283 30.31 -43.49 -1.08
C ARG A 283 30.60 -44.20 0.24
N ASP A 284 29.96 -43.80 1.32
CA ASP A 284 30.13 -44.45 2.63
C ASP A 284 29.52 -45.85 2.63
N GLU A 285 28.33 -46.04 2.04
CA GLU A 285 27.74 -47.37 1.84
C GLU A 285 28.65 -48.28 1.00
N GLN A 286 29.27 -47.76 -0.06
CA GLN A 286 30.24 -48.52 -0.85
C GLN A 286 31.47 -48.94 -0.04
N ARG A 287 32.02 -48.03 0.77
CA ARG A 287 33.17 -48.33 1.65
C ARG A 287 32.81 -49.35 2.71
N GLU A 288 31.62 -49.30 3.29
CA GLU A 288 31.13 -50.30 4.24
C GLU A 288 31.09 -51.70 3.58
N MET A 289 30.52 -51.79 2.37
CA MET A 289 30.52 -53.05 1.62
C MET A 289 31.93 -53.56 1.31
N GLU A 290 32.86 -52.68 0.93
CA GLU A 290 34.26 -53.05 0.69
C GLU A 290 34.94 -53.57 1.96
N LEU A 291 34.71 -52.91 3.10
CA LEU A 291 35.25 -53.32 4.39
C LEU A 291 34.70 -54.68 4.83
N GLU A 292 33.41 -54.95 4.64
CA GLU A 292 32.82 -56.26 4.91
C GLU A 292 33.41 -57.36 4.03
N GLN A 293 33.59 -57.09 2.73
CA GLN A 293 34.23 -58.03 1.81
C GLN A 293 35.69 -58.31 2.19
N LEU A 294 36.42 -57.29 2.61
CA LEU A 294 37.79 -57.43 3.09
C LEU A 294 37.85 -58.24 4.40
N ALA A 295 36.94 -57.98 5.34
CA ALA A 295 36.84 -58.73 6.58
C ALA A 295 36.56 -60.22 6.32
N ALA A 296 35.58 -60.54 5.46
CA ALA A 296 35.26 -61.91 5.08
C ALA A 296 36.44 -62.61 4.38
N ARG A 297 37.20 -61.87 3.55
CA ARG A 297 38.40 -62.40 2.89
C ARG A 297 39.53 -62.69 3.89
N ILE A 298 39.71 -61.84 4.91
CA ILE A 298 40.68 -62.06 5.98
C ILE A 298 40.31 -63.33 6.76
N GLU A 299 39.05 -63.46 7.19
CA GLU A 299 38.56 -64.65 7.90
C GLU A 299 38.79 -65.94 7.08
N ALA A 300 38.51 -65.90 5.78
CA ALA A 300 38.73 -67.04 4.89
C ALA A 300 40.22 -67.40 4.72
N LEU A 301 41.13 -66.43 4.83
CA LEU A 301 42.58 -66.67 4.80
C LEU A 301 43.08 -67.21 6.14
N GLU A 302 42.58 -66.68 7.25
CA GLU A 302 42.90 -67.17 8.60
C GLU A 302 42.44 -68.61 8.79
N ALA A 303 41.27 -69.00 8.27
CA ALA A 303 40.78 -70.37 8.31
C ALA A 303 41.62 -71.38 7.49
N ARG A 304 42.49 -70.89 6.59
CA ARG A 304 43.39 -71.73 5.76
C ARG A 304 44.80 -71.86 6.36
N ALA A 305 45.17 -71.01 7.31
CA ALA A 305 46.48 -71.00 7.96
C ALA A 305 46.53 -72.03 9.10
#